data_AF-A0A165GB09-F1
#
_entry.id   AF-A0A165GB09-F1
#
_cell.length_a   1.000
_cell.length_b   1.000
_cell.length_c   1.000
_cell.angle_alpha   90.00
_cell.angle_beta   90.00
_cell.angle_gamma   90.00
#
_symmetry.space_group_name_H-M   'P 1'
#
loop_
_entity.id
_entity.type
_entity.pdbx_description
1 polymer ?
#
loop_
_entity_poly.entity_id
_entity_poly.type
_entity_poly.pdbx_seq_one_letter_code
_entity_poly.pdbx_strand_id
1 'polypeptide(L)'
;MPPFEHLHTGAPYPPPASFPVRLPLPPQRPTTWRPSTWYDTGEVVLFDELEYRSTGGHLSGESFPPDKSLATWIPLEKPLEKQHLEKPPSPFPVSAESEKLPEKDQEPLPQPPPPQHTPKDDATQPPAPVEAEAEPPPVYPPPPAPAPTYAEQGVQTDISLPPEASFPPWVFQSWPMPGGGPSGSFGSHPLSYPWLPPTYQQPQYSAATNSTQPLLPLSLPPQHMQAPLPYHQFTHFAPTPPMIHAPMPLHLPLRLPPALESVLMPISDPLDTRYRAARAAERSQQTAASFRSEVAGEKVVRSHGCGVWAFGGTRDRTLEAEREAAWRECGARGPEAWLRAARARRAAYAVPGAVRPPVRWVLVEEGQKIPDDALQTGVEATGEPLYSTRVWWKGGLHLGKVRAPGIPRVRPGDSANRPCPFRLQAANHIHNYASISWDSQEHTTPTFEVLCGPPAHVQWLEIPHGVRATSALFHDFTAVEGGREATGTFIFVAQGEYGLGGAVGLHPGKASAGDDHACIGYGGGEVWIRPFRLLVYTQPSMG
;
A
#
# COMPACT_ATOMS: atom_id res chain seq x y z
N MET A 1 37.31 -26.25 -2.52
CA MET A 1 36.87 -25.10 -1.71
C MET A 1 36.34 -25.65 -0.38
N PRO A 2 36.85 -25.21 0.78
CA PRO A 2 36.33 -25.66 2.07
C PRO A 2 35.09 -24.83 2.47
N PRO A 3 34.22 -25.35 3.36
CA PRO A 3 33.01 -24.67 3.82
C PRO A 3 33.32 -23.65 4.92
N PHE A 4 32.58 -22.54 4.93
CA PHE A 4 32.64 -21.48 5.94
C PHE A 4 31.81 -21.87 7.18
N GLU A 5 32.47 -21.94 8.33
CA GLU A 5 31.85 -22.01 9.65
C GLU A 5 31.50 -20.59 10.13
N HIS A 6 30.25 -20.38 10.54
CA HIS A 6 29.81 -19.14 11.20
C HIS A 6 30.10 -19.22 12.70
N LEU A 7 31.10 -18.46 13.16
CA LEU A 7 31.33 -18.20 14.58
C LEU A 7 30.41 -17.06 15.06
N HIS A 8 29.44 -17.41 15.90
CA HIS A 8 28.76 -16.46 16.78
C HIS A 8 29.66 -16.15 17.98
N THR A 9 30.12 -14.91 18.09
CA THR A 9 30.59 -14.36 19.36
C THR A 9 29.81 -13.09 19.67
N GLY A 10 29.00 -13.16 20.72
CA GLY A 10 28.29 -12.03 21.28
C GLY A 10 29.26 -11.14 22.04
N ALA A 11 29.44 -9.91 21.57
CA ALA A 11 30.01 -8.83 22.35
C ALA A 11 28.88 -7.82 22.67
N PRO A 12 28.79 -7.29 23.90
CA PRO A 12 27.79 -6.30 24.26
C PRO A 12 28.05 -4.96 23.53
N TYR A 13 26.97 -4.34 23.04
CA TYR A 13 27.01 -3.02 22.40
C TYR A 13 27.48 -1.95 23.40
N PRO A 14 28.42 -1.06 23.02
CA PRO A 14 28.72 0.13 23.80
C PRO A 14 27.54 1.12 23.73
N PRO A 15 27.35 1.96 24.77
CA PRO A 15 26.29 2.97 24.78
C PRO A 15 26.51 4.02 23.68
N PRO A 16 25.45 4.67 23.18
CA PRO A 16 25.55 5.64 22.10
C PRO A 16 26.39 6.84 22.55
N ALA A 17 27.50 7.07 21.87
CA ALA A 17 28.29 8.27 22.03
C ALA A 17 27.44 9.49 21.64
N SER A 18 27.37 10.47 22.54
CA SER A 18 26.79 11.79 22.28
C SER A 18 27.40 12.41 21.03
N PHE A 19 26.59 12.62 19.99
CA PHE A 19 27.03 13.32 18.78
C PHE A 19 27.42 14.77 19.14
N PRO A 20 28.62 15.23 18.76
CA PRO A 20 28.95 16.65 18.91
C PRO A 20 28.03 17.46 18.01
N VAL A 21 27.43 18.50 18.58
CA VAL A 21 26.69 19.54 17.85
C VAL A 21 27.60 20.07 16.75
N ARG A 22 27.33 19.72 15.48
CA ARG A 22 28.05 20.26 14.33
C ARG A 22 27.71 21.75 14.24
N LEU A 23 28.72 22.59 14.44
CA LEU A 23 28.66 24.00 14.07
C LEU A 23 28.29 24.10 12.58
N PRO A 24 27.46 25.09 12.18
CA PRO A 24 27.09 25.27 10.78
C PRO A 24 28.37 25.50 9.95
N LEU A 25 28.59 24.63 8.96
CA LEU A 25 29.65 24.81 7.98
C LEU A 25 29.41 26.13 7.23
N PRO A 26 30.48 26.85 6.84
CA PRO A 26 30.34 28.05 6.02
C PRO A 26 29.54 27.73 4.75
N PRO A 27 28.76 28.68 4.22
CA PRO A 27 27.98 28.47 3.00
C PRO A 27 28.91 28.01 1.88
N GLN A 28 28.74 26.77 1.44
CA GLN A 28 29.52 26.25 0.33
C GLN A 28 29.05 26.95 -0.95
N ARG A 29 30.01 27.31 -1.81
CA ARG A 29 29.68 27.87 -3.13
C ARG A 29 28.93 26.79 -3.93
N PRO A 30 27.88 27.16 -4.71
CA PRO A 30 27.19 26.22 -5.57
C PRO A 30 28.17 25.52 -6.51
N THR A 31 28.05 24.20 -6.65
CA THR A 31 28.82 23.43 -7.62
C THR A 31 28.17 23.58 -9.00
N THR A 32 28.94 23.68 -10.08
CA THR A 32 28.35 23.69 -11.44
C THR A 32 27.70 22.32 -11.71
N TRP A 33 26.47 22.31 -12.23
CA TRP A 33 25.79 21.08 -12.59
C TRP A 33 26.58 20.30 -13.66
N ARG A 34 26.59 18.97 -13.54
CA ARG A 34 27.25 18.03 -14.44
C ARG A 34 26.31 16.85 -14.67
N PRO A 35 26.23 16.30 -15.89
CA PRO A 35 25.53 15.05 -16.12
C PRO A 35 26.26 13.89 -15.43
N SER A 36 25.55 12.78 -15.20
CA SER A 36 26.08 11.55 -14.59
C SER A 36 26.72 11.76 -13.22
N THR A 37 26.24 12.76 -12.48
CA THR A 37 26.74 13.14 -11.15
C THR A 37 25.63 12.93 -10.14
N TRP A 38 25.98 12.29 -9.02
CA TRP A 38 25.04 12.15 -7.91
C TRP A 38 24.95 13.45 -7.14
N TYR A 39 23.73 13.91 -6.90
CA TYR A 39 23.43 15.09 -6.10
C TYR A 39 22.60 14.69 -4.90
N ASP A 40 22.97 15.17 -3.72
CA ASP A 40 22.20 14.93 -2.50
C ASP A 40 20.97 15.86 -2.42
N THR A 41 19.96 15.46 -1.65
CA THR A 41 18.79 16.29 -1.37
C THR A 41 19.20 17.65 -0.81
N GLY A 42 18.73 18.73 -1.42
CA GLY A 42 19.02 20.10 -0.99
C GLY A 42 20.34 20.67 -1.51
N GLU A 43 21.15 19.90 -2.24
CA GLU A 43 22.36 20.40 -2.88
C GLU A 43 22.00 21.49 -3.90
N VAL A 44 22.76 22.60 -3.88
CA VAL A 44 22.55 23.74 -4.78
C VAL A 44 23.60 23.70 -5.88
N VAL A 45 23.12 23.70 -7.12
CA VAL A 45 23.96 23.67 -8.31
C VAL A 45 23.74 24.89 -9.17
N LEU A 46 24.77 25.30 -9.91
CA LEU A 46 24.67 26.33 -10.94
C LEU A 46 24.45 25.68 -12.31
N PHE A 47 23.38 26.04 -13.01
CA PHE A 47 23.09 25.61 -14.38
C PHE A 47 22.53 26.80 -15.17
N ASP A 48 23.13 27.13 -16.31
CA ASP A 48 22.80 28.32 -17.12
C ASP A 48 22.69 29.62 -16.30
N GLU A 49 23.68 29.86 -15.43
CA GLU A 49 23.77 31.03 -14.54
C GLU A 49 22.61 31.19 -13.54
N LEU A 50 21.77 30.16 -13.39
CA LEU A 50 20.71 30.06 -12.39
C LEU A 50 21.10 29.03 -11.34
N GLU A 51 20.73 29.30 -10.09
CA GLU A 51 20.89 28.35 -9.01
C GLU A 51 19.66 27.45 -8.93
N TYR A 52 19.89 26.15 -8.86
CA TYR A 52 18.85 25.14 -8.66
C TYR A 52 19.16 24.36 -7.39
N ARG A 53 18.13 24.06 -6.61
CA ARG A 53 18.21 23.18 -5.45
C ARG A 53 17.63 21.82 -5.81
N SER A 54 18.40 20.75 -5.57
CA SER A 54 17.92 19.38 -5.74
C SER A 54 16.81 19.07 -4.72
N THR A 55 15.69 18.52 -5.16
CA THR A 55 14.55 18.17 -4.29
C THR A 55 14.70 16.81 -3.60
N GLY A 56 15.60 15.97 -4.10
CA GLY A 56 15.85 14.60 -3.65
C GLY A 56 17.18 14.07 -4.15
N GLY A 57 17.77 13.10 -3.44
CA GLY A 57 19.01 12.46 -3.86
C GLY A 57 18.83 11.72 -5.19
N HIS A 58 19.61 12.08 -6.22
CA HIS A 58 19.48 11.46 -7.55
C HIS A 58 20.76 11.52 -8.38
N LEU A 59 20.85 10.64 -9.38
CA LEU A 59 21.87 10.69 -10.41
C LEU A 59 21.38 11.56 -11.58
N SER A 60 22.09 12.65 -11.88
CA SER A 60 21.76 13.51 -13.02
C SER A 60 22.01 12.80 -14.36
N GLY A 61 21.24 13.13 -15.40
CA GLY A 61 21.45 12.62 -16.76
C GLY A 61 21.47 13.75 -17.79
N GLU A 62 22.14 13.53 -18.93
CA GLU A 62 22.21 14.53 -20.02
C GLU A 62 20.83 14.95 -20.56
N SER A 63 19.85 14.05 -20.49
CA SER A 63 18.47 14.31 -20.92
C SER A 63 17.61 15.02 -19.87
N PHE A 64 18.11 15.19 -18.64
CA PHE A 64 17.37 15.77 -17.51
C PHE A 64 18.18 16.87 -16.81
N PRO A 65 18.55 17.95 -17.52
CA PRO A 65 19.14 19.12 -16.88
C PRO A 65 18.13 19.83 -15.95
N PRO A 66 18.60 20.68 -15.03
CA PRO A 66 17.75 21.35 -14.04
C PRO A 66 16.59 22.16 -14.63
N ASP A 67 16.74 22.77 -15.80
CA ASP A 67 15.70 23.53 -16.50
C ASP A 67 14.57 22.67 -17.08
N LYS A 68 14.83 21.37 -17.31
CA LYS A 68 13.87 20.43 -17.92
C LYS A 68 13.23 19.48 -16.93
N SER A 69 13.69 19.45 -15.68
CA SER A 69 13.24 18.48 -14.68
C SER A 69 12.88 19.14 -13.36
N LEU A 70 11.81 19.95 -13.39
CA LEU A 70 11.32 20.70 -12.22
C LEU A 70 10.84 19.80 -11.06
N ALA A 71 10.63 18.51 -11.31
CA ALA A 71 10.34 17.52 -10.26
C ALA A 71 11.55 17.26 -9.35
N THR A 72 12.76 17.29 -9.93
CA THR A 72 14.04 16.99 -9.26
C THR A 72 14.80 18.25 -8.88
N TRP A 73 14.47 19.40 -9.49
CA TRP A 73 15.19 20.67 -9.32
C TRP A 73 14.23 21.83 -9.10
N ILE A 74 14.44 22.61 -8.04
CA ILE A 74 13.73 23.87 -7.77
C ILE A 74 14.65 25.04 -8.10
N PRO A 75 14.28 25.95 -9.03
CA PRO A 75 15.04 27.16 -9.25
C PRO A 75 15.00 28.04 -7.98
N LEU A 76 16.17 28.45 -7.50
CA LEU A 76 16.28 29.46 -6.46
C LEU A 76 16.24 30.82 -7.16
N GLU A 77 15.13 31.54 -7.00
CA GLU A 77 14.97 32.86 -7.60
C GLU A 77 16.18 33.75 -7.27
N LYS A 78 16.75 34.39 -8.29
CA LYS A 78 17.76 35.43 -8.06
C LYS A 78 17.10 36.52 -7.22
N PRO A 79 17.74 37.01 -6.14
CA PRO A 79 17.22 38.16 -5.41
C PRO A 79 17.03 39.29 -6.41
N LEU A 80 15.80 39.80 -6.51
CA LEU A 80 15.36 40.84 -7.44
C LEU A 80 16.50 41.83 -7.71
N GLU A 81 17.17 41.66 -8.85
CA GLU A 81 18.19 42.61 -9.26
C GLU A 81 17.42 43.90 -9.58
N LYS A 82 17.70 44.94 -8.80
CA LYS A 82 17.04 46.25 -8.83
C LYS A 82 16.70 46.63 -10.26
N GLN A 83 15.43 46.51 -10.62
CA GLN A 83 14.90 47.16 -11.81
C GLN A 83 15.35 48.62 -11.74
N HIS A 84 16.03 49.04 -12.80
CA HIS A 84 16.42 50.43 -13.02
C HIS A 84 15.25 51.34 -12.63
N LEU A 85 15.50 52.17 -11.62
CA LEU A 85 14.61 53.22 -11.17
C LEU A 85 14.50 54.23 -12.32
N GLU A 86 13.60 53.99 -13.28
CA GLU A 86 13.19 55.04 -14.20
C GLU A 86 12.49 56.14 -13.39
N LYS A 87 13.09 57.31 -13.50
CA LYS A 87 12.75 58.57 -12.83
C LYS A 87 11.26 58.88 -13.01
N PRO A 88 10.48 59.10 -11.94
CA PRO A 88 9.10 59.52 -12.10
C PRO A 88 9.05 60.95 -12.69
N PRO A 89 8.12 61.24 -13.63
CA PRO A 89 7.90 62.60 -14.08
C PRO A 89 7.29 63.45 -12.96
N SER A 90 7.76 64.70 -12.91
CA SER A 90 7.36 65.78 -11.99
C SER A 90 5.84 65.96 -11.87
N PRO A 91 5.31 66.34 -10.69
CA PRO A 91 3.88 66.53 -10.48
C PRO A 91 3.41 67.89 -11.04
N PHE A 92 2.24 67.88 -11.69
CA PHE A 92 1.40 69.06 -11.90
C PHE A 92 0.28 69.11 -10.84
N PRO A 93 -0.27 70.31 -10.55
CA PRO A 93 -0.98 70.59 -9.30
C PRO A 93 -2.43 70.12 -9.37
N VAL A 94 -2.90 69.50 -8.29
CA VAL A 94 -4.31 69.15 -8.10
C VAL A 94 -4.97 70.23 -7.25
N SER A 95 -5.96 70.86 -7.86
CA SER A 95 -6.89 71.81 -7.26
C SER A 95 -7.74 71.15 -6.18
N ALA A 96 -7.99 71.92 -5.12
CA ALA A 96 -8.84 71.58 -4.00
C ALA A 96 -10.30 71.36 -4.43
N GLU A 97 -10.92 70.30 -3.95
CA GLU A 97 -12.34 70.29 -3.58
C GLU A 97 -12.58 69.20 -2.52
N SER A 98 -12.89 69.66 -1.32
CA SER A 98 -13.12 68.86 -0.13
C SER A 98 -14.62 68.71 0.09
N GLU A 99 -15.15 67.52 -0.15
CA GLU A 99 -16.49 67.12 0.31
C GLU A 99 -16.38 66.28 1.59
N LYS A 100 -17.02 66.80 2.64
CA LYS A 100 -17.25 66.18 3.94
C LYS A 100 -18.23 65.01 3.81
N LEU A 101 -17.89 63.87 4.41
CA LEU A 101 -18.85 62.83 4.82
C LEU A 101 -18.73 62.60 6.33
N PRO A 102 -19.85 62.31 7.04
CA PRO A 102 -19.91 62.37 8.48
C PRO A 102 -19.42 61.08 9.16
N GLU A 103 -18.66 61.32 10.22
CA GLU A 103 -18.18 60.39 11.23
C GLU A 103 -19.38 59.73 11.94
N LYS A 104 -19.39 58.39 11.96
CA LYS A 104 -20.43 57.59 12.62
C LYS A 104 -19.83 56.98 13.88
N ASP A 105 -20.44 57.29 15.01
CA ASP A 105 -20.07 56.87 16.35
C ASP A 105 -19.79 55.36 16.45
N GLN A 106 -18.59 55.00 16.91
CA GLN A 106 -18.29 53.66 17.42
C GLN A 106 -18.26 53.70 18.95
N GLU A 107 -19.21 52.99 19.54
CA GLU A 107 -19.28 52.65 20.96
C GLU A 107 -18.07 51.78 21.36
N PRO A 108 -17.42 52.04 22.51
CA PRO A 108 -16.30 51.22 22.97
C PRO A 108 -16.78 49.88 23.56
N LEU A 109 -16.20 48.78 23.08
CA LEU A 109 -16.36 47.44 23.64
C LEU A 109 -15.83 47.36 25.08
N PRO A 110 -16.50 46.61 25.99
CA PRO A 110 -16.08 46.49 27.38
C PRO A 110 -14.83 45.62 27.52
N GLN A 111 -13.87 46.10 28.31
CA GLN A 111 -12.65 45.37 28.68
C GLN A 111 -12.96 44.20 29.63
N PRO A 112 -12.25 43.06 29.52
CA PRO A 112 -12.39 41.95 30.46
C PRO A 112 -11.78 42.30 31.84
N PRO A 113 -12.33 41.73 32.93
CA PRO A 113 -11.89 42.05 34.28
C PRO A 113 -10.48 41.49 34.58
N PRO A 114 -9.71 42.18 35.44
CA PRO A 114 -8.36 41.76 35.81
C PRO A 114 -8.35 40.48 36.66
N PRO A 115 -7.30 39.66 36.55
CA PRO A 115 -7.18 38.40 37.30
C PRO A 115 -7.05 38.67 38.80
N GLN A 116 -7.85 37.95 39.59
CA GLN A 116 -7.82 37.98 41.04
C GLN A 116 -6.55 37.28 41.56
N HIS A 117 -5.80 38.00 42.39
CA HIS A 117 -4.68 37.48 43.17
C HIS A 117 -5.16 36.48 44.22
N THR A 118 -4.63 35.27 44.20
CA THR A 118 -4.71 34.34 45.33
C THR A 118 -3.61 34.65 46.37
N PRO A 119 -3.86 34.43 47.67
CA PRO A 119 -2.87 34.69 48.73
C PRO A 119 -1.74 33.67 48.69
N LYS A 120 -0.52 34.15 48.93
CA LYS A 120 0.66 33.33 49.25
C LYS A 120 0.53 32.84 50.68
N ASP A 121 0.47 31.52 50.86
CA ASP A 121 0.69 30.89 52.16
C ASP A 121 2.16 30.56 52.37
N ASP A 122 2.54 30.72 53.63
CA ASP A 122 3.88 30.76 54.19
C ASP A 122 4.67 29.46 54.11
N ALA A 123 5.99 29.67 54.10
CA ALA A 123 7.03 28.67 54.12
C ALA A 123 6.93 27.69 55.29
N THR A 124 6.99 26.39 54.99
CA THR A 124 7.48 25.39 55.95
C THR A 124 8.63 24.61 55.31
N GLN A 125 9.74 24.61 56.02
CA GLN A 125 11.05 24.04 55.68
C GLN A 125 10.95 22.51 55.52
N PRO A 126 11.57 21.88 54.49
CA PRO A 126 11.58 20.43 54.38
C PRO A 126 12.55 19.80 55.41
N PRO A 127 12.17 18.68 56.06
CA PRO A 127 13.07 17.96 56.95
C PRO A 127 14.17 17.21 56.17
N ALA A 128 15.30 17.04 56.83
CA ALA A 128 16.49 16.34 56.34
C ALA A 128 16.20 14.87 55.96
N PRO A 129 16.97 14.28 55.02
CA PRO A 129 16.73 12.93 54.55
C PRO A 129 17.08 11.91 55.64
N VAL A 130 16.09 11.11 56.04
CA VAL A 130 16.29 9.94 56.90
C VAL A 130 16.80 8.80 56.02
N GLU A 131 17.92 8.21 56.42
CA GLU A 131 18.50 6.99 55.87
C GLU A 131 17.47 5.85 55.89
N ALA A 132 17.11 5.34 54.71
CA ALA A 132 16.18 4.24 54.58
C ALA A 132 16.87 2.92 54.96
N GLU A 133 16.42 2.31 56.06
CA GLU A 133 16.68 0.90 56.36
C GLU A 133 16.15 0.04 55.21
N ALA A 134 17.00 -0.85 54.69
CA ALA A 134 16.66 -1.78 53.64
C ALA A 134 15.63 -2.80 54.14
N GLU A 135 14.40 -2.73 53.62
CA GLU A 135 13.43 -3.82 53.80
C GLU A 135 13.97 -5.12 53.18
N PRO A 136 13.86 -6.26 53.88
CA PRO A 136 14.22 -7.55 53.31
C PRO A 136 13.26 -7.88 52.15
N PRO A 137 13.77 -8.51 51.08
CA PRO A 137 12.97 -8.81 49.89
C PRO A 137 11.78 -9.72 50.22
N PRO A 138 10.65 -9.55 49.52
CA PRO A 138 9.47 -10.39 49.72
C PRO A 138 9.80 -11.86 49.45
N VAL A 139 9.52 -12.71 50.44
CA VAL A 139 9.60 -14.16 50.31
C VAL A 139 8.39 -14.62 49.50
N TYR A 140 8.61 -14.97 48.24
CA TYR A 140 7.59 -15.56 47.39
C TYR A 140 7.38 -17.05 47.77
N PRO A 141 6.13 -17.54 47.83
CA PRO A 141 5.88 -18.96 47.95
C PRO A 141 6.41 -19.71 46.70
N PRO A 142 6.94 -20.92 46.85
CA PRO A 142 7.40 -21.71 45.72
C PRO A 142 6.24 -21.98 44.75
N PRO A 143 6.50 -22.00 43.43
CA PRO A 143 5.47 -22.28 42.44
C PRO A 143 4.85 -23.67 42.69
N PRO A 144 3.53 -23.84 42.47
CA PRO A 144 2.90 -25.13 42.59
C PRO A 144 3.54 -26.14 41.63
N ALA A 145 3.72 -27.36 42.10
CA ALA A 145 4.30 -28.45 41.34
C ALA A 145 3.56 -28.63 39.99
N PRO A 146 4.29 -28.91 38.90
CA PRO A 146 3.67 -29.13 37.60
C PRO A 146 2.68 -30.30 37.69
N ALA A 147 1.46 -30.06 37.19
CA ALA A 147 0.45 -31.11 37.07
C ALA A 147 1.00 -32.26 36.21
N PRO A 148 0.69 -33.54 36.55
CA PRO A 148 1.19 -34.68 35.82
C PRO A 148 0.76 -34.61 34.36
N THR A 149 1.76 -34.66 33.47
CA THR A 149 1.58 -34.88 32.03
C THR A 149 0.75 -36.13 31.81
N TYR A 150 -0.48 -35.93 31.33
CA TYR A 150 -1.34 -37.00 30.86
C TYR A 150 -0.73 -37.57 29.58
N ALA A 151 -0.43 -38.87 29.63
CA ALA A 151 0.01 -39.65 28.49
C ALA A 151 -1.07 -39.68 27.40
N GLU A 152 -0.62 -39.69 26.15
CA GLU A 152 -1.43 -39.87 24.95
C GLU A 152 -2.42 -41.04 25.09
N GLN A 153 -3.71 -40.72 25.02
CA GLN A 153 -4.74 -41.68 24.66
C GLN A 153 -5.38 -41.19 23.36
N GLY A 154 -5.29 -42.03 22.33
CA GLY A 154 -5.83 -41.78 21.00
C GLY A 154 -7.33 -41.52 21.05
N VAL A 155 -7.73 -40.41 20.43
CA VAL A 155 -9.14 -40.08 20.23
C VAL A 155 -9.65 -40.89 19.04
N GLN A 156 -10.40 -41.96 19.34
CA GLN A 156 -11.27 -42.66 18.42
C GLN A 156 -12.62 -41.94 18.43
N THR A 157 -12.97 -41.23 17.35
CA THR A 157 -14.26 -40.56 17.21
C THR A 157 -15.30 -41.53 16.63
N ASP A 158 -15.98 -42.28 17.49
CA ASP A 158 -17.26 -42.91 17.16
C ASP A 158 -18.40 -41.92 17.49
N ILE A 159 -18.97 -41.32 16.44
CA ILE A 159 -20.17 -40.49 16.54
C ILE A 159 -21.38 -41.43 16.53
N SER A 160 -21.89 -41.74 17.72
CA SER A 160 -23.23 -42.32 17.86
C SER A 160 -24.24 -41.20 18.12
N LEU A 161 -25.18 -41.02 17.20
CA LEU A 161 -26.32 -40.10 17.36
C LEU A 161 -27.36 -40.73 18.31
N PRO A 162 -27.94 -39.97 19.26
CA PRO A 162 -29.05 -40.46 20.06
C PRO A 162 -30.34 -40.52 19.24
N PRO A 163 -31.23 -41.51 19.45
CA PRO A 163 -32.57 -41.49 18.91
C PRO A 163 -33.46 -40.56 19.76
N GLU A 164 -34.42 -39.93 19.07
CA GLU A 164 -35.56 -39.18 19.63
C GLU A 164 -35.29 -37.79 20.22
N ALA A 165 -35.30 -36.78 19.33
CA ALA A 165 -35.75 -35.44 19.67
C ALA A 165 -36.95 -35.09 18.78
N SER A 166 -38.14 -35.04 19.36
CA SER A 166 -39.38 -34.59 18.73
C SER A 166 -39.41 -33.06 18.67
N PHE A 167 -39.71 -32.52 17.48
CA PHE A 167 -39.93 -31.09 17.27
C PHE A 167 -41.43 -30.74 17.42
N PRO A 168 -41.80 -29.60 18.02
CA PRO A 168 -43.20 -29.22 18.20
C PRO A 168 -43.88 -28.76 16.89
N PRO A 169 -45.19 -28.99 16.72
CA PRO A 169 -45.86 -28.98 15.41
C PRO A 169 -46.40 -27.62 14.93
N TRP A 170 -45.78 -26.48 15.27
CA TRP A 170 -46.33 -25.16 14.92
C TRP A 170 -45.55 -24.36 13.86
N VAL A 171 -44.62 -24.98 13.14
CA VAL A 171 -43.95 -24.36 11.99
C VAL A 171 -44.49 -24.92 10.68
N PHE A 172 -45.77 -24.64 10.36
CA PHE A 172 -46.31 -24.55 8.99
C PHE A 172 -47.75 -24.04 9.08
N GLN A 173 -47.92 -22.72 9.19
CA GLN A 173 -49.16 -22.06 8.82
C GLN A 173 -48.91 -21.22 7.57
N SER A 174 -49.48 -21.71 6.48
CA SER A 174 -49.62 -21.05 5.19
C SER A 174 -50.42 -19.75 5.35
N TRP A 175 -49.87 -18.66 4.81
CA TRP A 175 -50.61 -17.42 4.61
C TRP A 175 -51.40 -17.46 3.30
N PRO A 176 -52.60 -16.85 3.24
CA PRO A 176 -53.46 -16.90 2.08
C PRO A 176 -53.02 -15.90 1.01
N MET A 177 -52.95 -16.37 -0.25
CA MET A 177 -52.85 -15.52 -1.43
C MET A 177 -54.22 -14.90 -1.75
N PRO A 178 -54.32 -13.57 -2.01
CA PRO A 178 -55.47 -13.03 -2.70
C PRO A 178 -55.27 -13.15 -4.21
N GLY A 179 -56.28 -13.70 -4.87
CA GLY A 179 -56.31 -13.99 -6.30
C GLY A 179 -56.48 -12.78 -7.22
N GLY A 180 -56.11 -13.00 -8.48
CA GLY A 180 -57.01 -12.84 -9.62
C GLY A 180 -57.27 -11.45 -10.21
N GLY A 181 -56.47 -11.11 -11.24
CA GLY A 181 -56.94 -10.48 -12.49
C GLY A 181 -56.49 -9.03 -12.77
N PRO A 182 -56.58 -8.52 -14.03
CA PRO A 182 -56.49 -9.20 -15.32
C PRO A 182 -55.28 -8.71 -16.18
N SER A 183 -55.01 -9.48 -17.23
CA SER A 183 -54.11 -9.22 -18.37
C SER A 183 -54.10 -7.77 -18.86
N GLY A 184 -52.91 -7.16 -18.84
CA GLY A 184 -52.59 -5.91 -19.53
C GLY A 184 -51.22 -6.03 -20.19
N SER A 185 -51.21 -6.33 -21.49
CA SER A 185 -50.03 -6.30 -22.34
C SER A 185 -49.54 -4.86 -22.49
N PHE A 186 -48.32 -4.56 -22.03
CA PHE A 186 -47.62 -3.33 -22.39
C PHE A 186 -46.18 -3.64 -22.83
N GLY A 187 -45.83 -3.04 -23.96
CA GLY A 187 -44.66 -3.33 -24.76
C GLY A 187 -43.32 -3.06 -24.09
N SER A 188 -42.35 -3.85 -24.53
CA SER A 188 -40.93 -3.71 -24.29
C SER A 188 -40.39 -2.42 -24.90
N HIS A 189 -39.99 -1.47 -24.05
CA HIS A 189 -39.05 -0.41 -24.41
C HIS A 189 -37.66 -0.77 -23.86
N PRO A 190 -36.59 -0.77 -24.69
CA PRO A 190 -35.23 -0.95 -24.19
C PRO A 190 -34.76 0.36 -23.52
N LEU A 191 -34.47 0.28 -22.23
CA LEU A 191 -33.76 1.34 -21.50
C LEU A 191 -32.32 1.40 -22.01
N SER A 192 -32.02 2.50 -22.67
CA SER A 192 -30.69 2.93 -23.09
C SER A 192 -29.98 3.54 -21.87
N TYR A 193 -28.83 2.99 -21.50
CA TYR A 193 -27.90 3.61 -20.55
C TYR A 193 -27.06 4.66 -21.29
N PRO A 194 -27.07 5.95 -20.89
CA PRO A 194 -26.06 6.90 -21.32
C PRO A 194 -24.82 6.76 -20.42
N TRP A 195 -23.66 7.22 -20.91
CA TRP A 195 -22.34 7.25 -20.25
C TRP A 195 -21.42 6.04 -20.48
N LEU A 196 -21.05 5.85 -21.75
CA LEU A 196 -19.71 5.39 -22.15
C LEU A 196 -19.01 6.56 -22.85
N PRO A 197 -17.74 6.89 -22.52
CA PRO A 197 -16.98 7.87 -23.29
C PRO A 197 -16.65 7.33 -24.70
N PRO A 198 -16.50 8.21 -25.71
CA PRO A 198 -16.41 7.82 -27.10
C PRO A 198 -15.14 7.03 -27.39
N THR A 199 -15.31 5.97 -28.17
CA THR A 199 -14.25 5.23 -28.86
C THR A 199 -13.35 6.21 -29.63
N TYR A 200 -12.08 6.30 -29.24
CA TYR A 200 -11.05 6.89 -30.09
C TYR A 200 -10.84 5.97 -31.29
N GLN A 201 -11.33 6.40 -32.46
CA GLN A 201 -10.91 5.84 -33.74
C GLN A 201 -9.43 6.12 -33.93
N GLN A 202 -8.64 5.07 -34.14
CA GLN A 202 -7.25 5.23 -34.57
C GLN A 202 -7.20 5.79 -35.99
N PRO A 203 -6.38 6.82 -36.28
CA PRO A 203 -6.09 7.20 -37.65
C PRO A 203 -5.22 6.12 -38.30
N GLN A 204 -5.72 5.56 -39.41
CA GLN A 204 -4.91 4.74 -40.31
C GLN A 204 -3.85 5.62 -40.96
N TYR A 205 -2.60 5.49 -40.52
CA TYR A 205 -1.46 6.01 -41.26
C TYR A 205 -1.00 4.98 -42.28
N SER A 206 -1.24 5.27 -43.55
CA SER A 206 -0.60 4.58 -44.68
C SER A 206 0.84 5.10 -44.81
N ALA A 207 1.82 4.28 -44.41
CA ALA A 207 3.22 4.55 -44.68
C ALA A 207 3.62 3.96 -46.03
N ALA A 208 3.80 4.82 -47.03
CA ALA A 208 4.54 4.52 -48.23
C ALA A 208 6.01 4.90 -48.02
N THR A 209 6.92 3.94 -48.12
CA THR A 209 8.35 4.24 -48.41
C THR A 209 8.99 3.09 -49.18
N ASN A 210 9.23 3.35 -50.46
CA ASN A 210 10.31 2.76 -51.23
C ASN A 210 11.65 3.26 -50.66
N SER A 211 12.61 2.37 -50.39
CA SER A 211 14.03 2.69 -50.61
C SER A 211 14.90 1.42 -50.67
N THR A 212 15.39 1.16 -51.87
CA THR A 212 16.45 0.25 -52.27
C THR A 212 17.81 0.69 -51.72
N GLN A 213 18.62 -0.21 -51.17
CA GLN A 213 20.11 -0.15 -51.09
C GLN A 213 20.66 -1.50 -50.57
N PRO A 214 21.96 -1.83 -50.75
CA PRO A 214 22.38 -3.13 -51.28
C PRO A 214 23.15 -4.01 -50.27
N LEU A 215 23.25 -5.29 -50.65
CA LEU A 215 23.97 -6.36 -49.97
C LEU A 215 25.50 -6.23 -50.14
N LEU A 216 26.25 -6.44 -49.06
CA LEU A 216 27.66 -6.87 -49.08
C LEU A 216 27.82 -8.08 -48.15
N PRO A 217 28.53 -9.15 -48.57
CA PRO A 217 28.84 -10.27 -47.69
C PRO A 217 30.29 -10.18 -47.16
N LEU A 218 30.46 -10.39 -45.85
CA LEU A 218 31.76 -10.69 -45.25
C LEU A 218 31.75 -12.13 -44.74
N SER A 219 32.61 -12.94 -45.37
CA SER A 219 32.92 -14.32 -44.99
C SER A 219 33.93 -14.36 -43.85
N LEU A 220 33.76 -15.29 -42.91
CA LEU A 220 34.78 -15.71 -41.95
C LEU A 220 34.83 -17.26 -41.86
N PRO A 221 36.00 -17.85 -41.54
CA PRO A 221 36.33 -19.24 -41.81
C PRO A 221 35.91 -20.22 -40.70
N PRO A 222 35.89 -21.54 -40.97
CA PRO A 222 35.39 -22.56 -40.03
C PRO A 222 36.46 -22.99 -39.02
N GLN A 223 36.05 -23.21 -37.77
CA GLN A 223 36.87 -23.91 -36.78
C GLN A 223 36.32 -25.31 -36.48
N HIS A 224 37.21 -26.26 -36.75
CA HIS A 224 37.42 -27.62 -36.29
C HIS A 224 36.41 -28.33 -35.36
N MET A 225 36.13 -29.57 -35.80
CA MET A 225 35.54 -30.71 -35.10
C MET A 225 36.20 -31.04 -33.75
N GLN A 226 35.38 -31.47 -32.78
CA GLN A 226 35.77 -32.39 -31.72
C GLN A 226 34.74 -33.53 -31.55
N ALA A 227 35.29 -34.71 -31.32
CA ALA A 227 34.65 -36.03 -31.32
C ALA A 227 33.94 -36.37 -29.99
N PRO A 228 33.03 -37.36 -29.98
CA PRO A 228 32.35 -37.81 -28.76
C PRO A 228 33.15 -38.85 -27.96
N LEU A 229 33.06 -38.76 -26.63
CA LEU A 229 33.62 -39.71 -25.64
C LEU A 229 32.69 -40.91 -25.38
N PRO A 230 33.22 -42.03 -24.84
CA PRO A 230 32.55 -43.33 -24.88
C PRO A 230 31.58 -43.59 -23.71
N TYR A 231 30.57 -44.40 -24.02
CA TYR A 231 29.61 -44.99 -23.09
C TYR A 231 30.31 -45.96 -22.12
N HIS A 232 30.14 -45.74 -20.81
CA HIS A 232 30.41 -46.75 -19.78
C HIS A 232 29.19 -47.66 -19.59
N GLN A 233 29.40 -48.96 -19.82
CA GLN A 233 28.48 -50.03 -19.47
C GLN A 233 28.47 -50.24 -17.95
N PHE A 234 27.29 -50.20 -17.33
CA PHE A 234 27.06 -50.72 -15.98
C PHE A 234 26.31 -52.05 -16.06
N THR A 235 26.90 -53.04 -15.38
CA THR A 235 26.43 -54.42 -15.23
C THR A 235 25.18 -54.51 -14.36
N HIS A 236 24.25 -55.36 -14.78
CA HIS A 236 23.00 -55.70 -14.12
C HIS A 236 23.21 -56.34 -12.73
N PHE A 237 22.57 -55.76 -11.71
CA PHE A 237 22.16 -56.49 -10.50
C PHE A 237 20.64 -56.70 -10.58
N ALA A 238 20.21 -57.94 -10.38
CA ALA A 238 18.81 -58.32 -10.36
C ALA A 238 18.12 -57.86 -9.05
N PRO A 239 16.99 -57.15 -9.10
CA PRO A 239 16.14 -56.96 -7.94
C PRO A 239 15.06 -58.04 -7.86
N THR A 240 14.81 -58.48 -6.63
CA THR A 240 13.71 -59.33 -6.18
C THR A 240 12.33 -58.77 -6.56
N PRO A 241 11.32 -59.63 -6.79
CA PRO A 241 9.99 -59.19 -7.22
C PRO A 241 9.24 -58.44 -6.09
N PRO A 242 8.64 -57.27 -6.35
CA PRO A 242 7.77 -56.62 -5.38
C PRO A 242 6.39 -57.29 -5.34
N MET A 243 5.81 -57.33 -4.14
CA MET A 243 4.42 -57.73 -3.89
C MET A 243 3.46 -56.83 -4.66
N ILE A 244 2.54 -57.47 -5.38
CA ILE A 244 1.42 -56.84 -6.07
C ILE A 244 0.42 -56.36 -5.02
N HIS A 245 0.41 -55.05 -4.74
CA HIS A 245 -0.76 -54.38 -4.17
C HIS A 245 -1.57 -53.81 -5.33
N ALA A 246 -2.79 -54.33 -5.52
CA ALA A 246 -3.75 -53.77 -6.46
C ALA A 246 -4.12 -52.34 -6.04
N PRO A 247 -3.94 -51.31 -6.89
CA PRO A 247 -4.44 -49.98 -6.60
C PRO A 247 -5.97 -49.98 -6.78
N MET A 248 -6.70 -49.81 -5.68
CA MET A 248 -8.13 -49.47 -5.73
C MET A 248 -8.28 -48.09 -6.39
N PRO A 249 -9.01 -47.96 -7.51
CA PRO A 249 -9.27 -46.66 -8.12
C PRO A 249 -10.38 -45.96 -7.32
N LEU A 250 -10.03 -45.28 -6.23
CA LEU A 250 -10.90 -44.32 -5.56
C LEU A 250 -10.89 -42.98 -6.32
N HIS A 251 -11.44 -43.00 -7.54
CA HIS A 251 -11.77 -41.80 -8.31
C HIS A 251 -13.28 -41.72 -8.54
N LEU A 252 -14.04 -41.63 -7.44
CA LEU A 252 -15.38 -41.06 -7.51
C LEU A 252 -15.24 -39.57 -7.17
N PRO A 253 -15.48 -38.65 -8.12
CA PRO A 253 -15.59 -37.24 -7.79
C PRO A 253 -16.87 -37.09 -6.95
N LEU A 254 -16.70 -37.10 -5.62
CA LEU A 254 -17.74 -36.69 -4.67
C LEU A 254 -18.00 -35.21 -4.93
N ARG A 255 -18.87 -34.92 -5.89
CA ARG A 255 -19.43 -33.59 -6.09
C ARG A 255 -20.30 -33.33 -4.87
N LEU A 256 -19.83 -32.43 -4.01
CA LEU A 256 -20.60 -32.02 -2.84
C LEU A 256 -21.98 -31.52 -3.31
N PRO A 257 -23.06 -31.81 -2.56
CA PRO A 257 -24.36 -31.19 -2.80
C PRO A 257 -24.19 -29.66 -2.95
N PRO A 258 -24.89 -29.00 -3.89
CA PRO A 258 -24.81 -27.54 -4.08
C PRO A 258 -25.06 -26.73 -2.79
N ALA A 259 -25.83 -27.30 -1.85
CA ALA A 259 -26.06 -26.71 -0.53
C ALA A 259 -24.82 -26.65 0.37
N LEU A 260 -23.84 -27.54 0.18
CA LEU A 260 -22.56 -27.50 0.88
C LEU A 260 -21.54 -26.61 0.16
N GLU A 261 -21.61 -26.48 -1.17
CA GLU A 261 -20.75 -25.56 -1.93
C GLU A 261 -20.94 -24.10 -1.47
N SER A 262 -22.17 -23.65 -1.23
CA SER A 262 -22.45 -22.29 -0.75
C SER A 262 -21.98 -22.03 0.69
N VAL A 263 -21.92 -23.06 1.54
CA VAL A 263 -21.38 -22.98 2.91
C VAL A 263 -19.86 -22.86 2.90
N LEU A 264 -19.20 -23.47 1.89
CA LEU A 264 -17.76 -23.43 1.75
C LEU A 264 -17.26 -22.16 1.05
N MET A 265 -18.14 -21.45 0.33
CA MET A 265 -17.77 -20.20 -0.33
C MET A 265 -17.49 -19.08 0.68
N PRO A 266 -16.38 -18.35 0.49
CA PRO A 266 -16.05 -17.21 1.34
C PRO A 266 -17.12 -16.12 1.28
N ILE A 267 -17.42 -15.54 2.45
CA ILE A 267 -18.45 -14.52 2.59
C ILE A 267 -17.77 -13.16 2.42
N SER A 268 -17.96 -12.52 1.27
CA SER A 268 -17.36 -11.22 0.94
C SER A 268 -18.38 -10.13 0.62
N ASP A 269 -19.66 -10.48 0.46
CA ASP A 269 -20.72 -9.52 0.18
C ASP A 269 -21.03 -8.68 1.45
N PRO A 270 -20.87 -7.35 1.41
CA PRO A 270 -21.24 -6.45 2.50
C PRO A 270 -22.70 -6.58 2.95
N LEU A 271 -23.61 -7.05 2.07
CA LEU A 271 -25.03 -7.22 2.35
C LEU A 271 -25.36 -8.55 3.02
N ASP A 272 -24.46 -9.54 2.99
CA ASP A 272 -24.64 -10.82 3.68
C ASP A 272 -24.83 -10.58 5.19
N THR A 273 -25.82 -11.23 5.79
CA THR A 273 -26.16 -11.06 7.21
C THR A 273 -25.02 -11.53 8.12
N ARG A 274 -24.29 -12.58 7.74
CA ARG A 274 -23.12 -13.08 8.47
C ARG A 274 -21.98 -12.07 8.43
N TYR A 275 -21.78 -11.41 7.28
CA TYR A 275 -20.81 -10.34 7.14
C TYR A 275 -21.15 -9.16 8.06
N ARG A 276 -22.41 -8.70 8.04
CA ARG A 276 -22.87 -7.59 8.87
C ARG A 276 -22.80 -7.90 10.36
N ALA A 277 -23.15 -9.12 10.77
CA ALA A 277 -23.05 -9.58 12.15
C ALA A 277 -21.58 -9.62 12.61
N ALA A 278 -20.69 -10.19 11.80
CA ALA A 278 -19.25 -10.20 12.09
C ALA A 278 -18.69 -8.78 12.20
N ARG A 279 -19.08 -7.88 11.30
CA ARG A 279 -18.68 -6.47 11.34
C ARG A 279 -19.17 -5.75 12.60
N ALA A 280 -20.43 -5.95 12.99
CA ALA A 280 -20.98 -5.36 14.20
C ALA A 280 -20.25 -5.86 15.46
N ALA A 281 -19.98 -7.16 15.53
CA ALA A 281 -19.22 -7.77 16.62
C ALA A 281 -17.77 -7.28 16.67
N GLU A 282 -17.12 -7.06 15.52
CA GLU A 282 -15.78 -6.51 15.49
C GLU A 282 -15.74 -5.03 15.89
N ARG A 283 -16.74 -4.24 15.49
CA ARG A 283 -16.87 -2.83 15.93
C ARG A 283 -17.03 -2.69 17.43
N SER A 284 -17.86 -3.53 18.06
CA SER A 284 -18.07 -3.47 19.52
C SER A 284 -16.83 -3.87 20.33
N GLN A 285 -15.85 -4.51 19.70
CA GLN A 285 -14.58 -4.91 20.32
C GLN A 285 -13.43 -3.96 20.00
N GLN A 286 -13.68 -2.82 19.36
CA GLN A 286 -12.65 -1.85 19.03
C GLN A 286 -12.14 -1.16 20.28
N THR A 287 -10.96 -1.57 20.70
CA THR A 287 -10.23 -1.06 21.85
C THR A 287 -8.75 -0.96 21.49
N ALA A 288 -8.00 -0.08 22.16
CA ALA A 288 -6.54 -0.02 22.05
C ALA A 288 -5.87 -1.41 22.15
N ALA A 289 -6.34 -2.28 23.07
CA ALA A 289 -5.83 -3.64 23.20
C ALA A 289 -6.07 -4.49 21.96
N SER A 290 -7.27 -4.41 21.37
CA SER A 290 -7.60 -5.13 20.14
C SER A 290 -6.73 -4.70 18.94
N PHE A 291 -6.41 -3.40 18.85
CA PHE A 291 -5.53 -2.88 17.81
C PHE A 291 -4.09 -3.36 17.99
N ARG A 292 -3.57 -3.36 19.22
CA ARG A 292 -2.25 -3.91 19.53
C ARG A 292 -2.13 -5.38 19.14
N SER A 293 -3.12 -6.19 19.51
CA SER A 293 -3.14 -7.62 19.14
C SER A 293 -3.25 -7.81 17.63
N GLU A 294 -3.95 -6.94 16.91
CA GLU A 294 -4.00 -7.01 15.45
C GLU A 294 -2.65 -6.67 14.79
N VAL A 295 -2.00 -5.60 15.26
CA VAL A 295 -0.66 -5.21 14.80
C VAL A 295 0.36 -6.31 15.08
N ALA A 296 0.27 -6.97 16.24
CA ALA A 296 1.12 -8.09 16.63
C ALA A 296 0.80 -9.40 15.88
N GLY A 297 -0.32 -9.46 15.15
CA GLY A 297 -0.78 -10.67 14.47
C GLY A 297 -1.40 -11.73 15.38
N GLU A 298 -1.71 -11.37 16.62
CA GLU A 298 -2.42 -12.22 17.59
C GLU A 298 -3.92 -12.28 17.30
N LYS A 299 -4.46 -11.18 16.74
CA LYS A 299 -5.86 -11.06 16.30
C LYS A 299 -5.90 -10.74 14.81
N VAL A 300 -6.90 -11.27 14.11
CA VAL A 300 -7.20 -10.91 12.73
C VAL A 300 -8.58 -10.29 12.69
N VAL A 301 -8.65 -9.04 12.22
CA VAL A 301 -9.91 -8.37 11.92
C VAL A 301 -10.34 -8.76 10.50
N ARG A 302 -11.59 -9.21 10.35
CA ARG A 302 -12.13 -9.82 9.13
C ARG A 302 -13.19 -8.96 8.46
N SER A 303 -13.52 -7.80 9.01
CA SER A 303 -14.46 -6.84 8.42
C SER A 303 -13.78 -5.52 8.04
N HIS A 304 -14.25 -4.92 6.96
CA HIS A 304 -13.73 -3.65 6.45
C HIS A 304 -14.24 -2.49 7.31
N GLY A 305 -13.43 -1.44 7.43
CA GLY A 305 -13.75 -0.32 8.32
C GLY A 305 -13.65 -0.71 9.80
N CYS A 306 -12.97 -1.82 10.11
CA CYS A 306 -12.61 -2.25 11.46
C CYS A 306 -11.11 -2.51 11.58
N GLY A 307 -10.58 -2.46 12.79
CA GLY A 307 -9.17 -2.77 13.06
C GLY A 307 -8.22 -1.58 12.89
N VAL A 308 -6.92 -1.83 12.99
CA VAL A 308 -5.86 -0.81 12.89
C VAL A 308 -5.69 -0.25 11.48
N TRP A 309 -6.12 -1.04 10.47
CA TRP A 309 -6.03 -0.74 9.03
C TRP A 309 -7.30 -0.15 8.43
N ALA A 310 -8.23 0.27 9.27
CA ALA A 310 -9.45 0.90 8.83
C ALA A 310 -9.37 2.38 9.08
N PHE A 311 -9.48 3.17 8.01
CA PHE A 311 -9.71 4.59 8.14
C PHE A 311 -11.18 4.86 8.51
N GLY A 312 -11.42 5.43 9.70
CA GLY A 312 -12.73 5.78 10.23
C GLY A 312 -13.17 7.22 9.95
N GLY A 313 -12.31 8.04 9.34
CA GLY A 313 -12.64 9.42 8.98
C GLY A 313 -12.72 10.37 10.18
N THR A 314 -13.38 11.52 9.99
CA THR A 314 -13.53 12.54 11.05
C THR A 314 -14.43 12.11 12.21
N ARG A 315 -15.28 11.09 12.01
CA ARG A 315 -16.35 10.75 12.94
C ARG A 315 -15.84 10.15 14.26
N ASP A 316 -14.60 9.66 14.28
CA ASP A 316 -14.06 8.98 15.44
C ASP A 316 -12.59 9.33 15.73
N ARG A 317 -12.33 10.62 16.00
CA ARG A 317 -10.99 11.12 16.31
C ARG A 317 -10.32 10.38 17.47
N THR A 318 -11.11 10.01 18.48
CA THR A 318 -10.61 9.26 19.64
C THR A 318 -10.11 7.88 19.21
N LEU A 319 -10.89 7.16 18.41
CA LEU A 319 -10.48 5.86 17.89
C LEU A 319 -9.25 5.95 16.97
N GLU A 320 -9.16 6.99 16.14
CA GLU A 320 -7.95 7.18 15.32
C GLU A 320 -6.71 7.45 16.16
N ALA A 321 -6.84 8.24 17.23
CA ALA A 321 -5.74 8.46 18.17
C ALA A 321 -5.33 7.15 18.88
N GLU A 322 -6.29 6.29 19.23
CA GLU A 322 -6.00 4.97 19.80
C GLU A 322 -5.31 4.04 18.80
N ARG A 323 -5.74 4.02 17.54
CA ARG A 323 -5.08 3.24 16.48
C ARG A 323 -3.67 3.74 16.22
N GLU A 324 -3.49 5.06 16.19
CA GLU A 324 -2.18 5.69 16.03
C GLU A 324 -1.25 5.36 17.22
N ALA A 325 -1.76 5.43 18.45
CA ALA A 325 -1.01 5.02 19.64
C ALA A 325 -0.63 3.53 19.59
N ALA A 326 -1.57 2.65 19.24
CA ALA A 326 -1.30 1.22 19.08
C ALA A 326 -0.27 0.96 17.96
N TRP A 327 -0.29 1.74 16.88
CA TRP A 327 0.72 1.69 15.83
C TRP A 327 2.09 2.13 16.31
N ARG A 328 2.20 3.23 17.04
CA ARG A 328 3.50 3.69 17.56
C ARG A 328 4.07 2.72 18.60
N GLU A 329 3.22 2.13 19.44
CA GLU A 329 3.63 1.18 20.49
C GLU A 329 4.01 -0.20 19.94
N CYS A 330 3.20 -0.74 19.01
CA CYS A 330 3.34 -2.12 18.53
C CYS A 330 3.77 -2.23 17.07
N GLY A 331 3.44 -1.25 16.23
CA GLY A 331 3.78 -1.24 14.81
C GLY A 331 5.28 -1.24 14.63
N ALA A 332 6.01 -0.41 15.38
CA ALA A 332 7.47 -0.32 15.35
C ALA A 332 8.22 -1.63 15.70
N ARG A 333 7.53 -2.72 16.07
CA ARG A 333 8.14 -4.03 16.35
C ARG A 333 8.74 -4.72 15.12
N GLY A 334 8.62 -4.11 13.94
CA GLY A 334 9.46 -4.42 12.78
C GLY A 334 8.83 -5.42 11.79
N PRO A 335 9.61 -5.82 10.76
CA PRO A 335 9.10 -6.61 9.63
C PRO A 335 8.53 -7.98 10.05
N GLU A 336 9.10 -8.61 11.07
CA GLU A 336 8.65 -9.93 11.55
C GLU A 336 7.25 -9.90 12.19
N ALA A 337 6.92 -8.83 12.92
CA ALA A 337 5.59 -8.66 13.49
C ALA A 337 4.54 -8.49 12.39
N TRP A 338 4.83 -7.64 11.40
CA TRP A 338 3.98 -7.48 10.22
C TRP A 338 3.81 -8.80 9.46
N LEU A 339 4.89 -9.53 9.19
CA LEU A 339 4.84 -10.83 8.49
C LEU A 339 3.97 -11.85 9.22
N ARG A 340 4.11 -11.94 10.56
CA ARG A 340 3.25 -12.79 11.39
C ARG A 340 1.78 -12.42 11.25
N ALA A 341 1.44 -11.13 11.33
CA ALA A 341 0.08 -10.65 11.15
C ALA A 341 -0.45 -10.91 9.73
N ALA A 342 0.38 -10.73 8.71
CA ALA A 342 0.02 -10.97 7.32
C ALA A 342 -0.22 -12.47 7.03
N ARG A 343 0.60 -13.36 7.59
CA ARG A 343 0.39 -14.82 7.55
C ARG A 343 -0.89 -15.22 8.26
N ALA A 344 -1.16 -14.66 9.45
CA ALA A 344 -2.40 -14.90 10.19
C ALA A 344 -3.64 -14.46 9.39
N ARG A 345 -3.62 -13.28 8.76
CA ARG A 345 -4.69 -12.81 7.87
C ARG A 345 -4.92 -13.77 6.71
N ARG A 346 -3.85 -14.15 6.01
CA ARG A 346 -3.94 -15.08 4.87
C ARG A 346 -4.53 -16.42 5.29
N ALA A 347 -4.06 -16.99 6.40
CA ALA A 347 -4.59 -18.24 6.94
C ALA A 347 -6.08 -18.11 7.29
N ALA A 348 -6.48 -17.01 7.95
CA ALA A 348 -7.88 -16.75 8.29
C ALA A 348 -8.77 -16.65 7.03
N TYR A 349 -8.28 -16.05 5.95
CA TYR A 349 -9.03 -15.97 4.69
C TYR A 349 -9.10 -17.30 3.95
N ALA A 350 -8.12 -18.19 4.12
CA ALA A 350 -8.10 -19.49 3.44
C ALA A 350 -9.13 -20.49 4.01
N VAL A 351 -9.65 -20.25 5.22
CA VAL A 351 -10.66 -21.12 5.82
C VAL A 351 -11.96 -21.08 4.99
N PRO A 352 -12.49 -22.24 4.53
CA PRO A 352 -13.77 -22.30 3.84
C PRO A 352 -14.91 -21.67 4.67
N GLY A 353 -15.79 -20.93 4.02
CA GLY A 353 -16.87 -20.19 4.70
C GLY A 353 -16.40 -19.02 5.57
N ALA A 354 -15.11 -18.67 5.57
CA ALA A 354 -14.62 -17.51 6.29
C ALA A 354 -15.30 -16.22 5.81
N VAL A 355 -15.66 -15.37 6.77
CA VAL A 355 -15.97 -13.96 6.51
C VAL A 355 -14.68 -13.27 6.07
N ARG A 356 -14.71 -12.67 4.88
CA ARG A 356 -13.61 -11.91 4.30
C ARG A 356 -14.04 -10.47 4.12
N PRO A 357 -13.18 -9.47 4.37
CA PRO A 357 -13.46 -8.12 3.92
C PRO A 357 -13.67 -8.12 2.39
N PRO A 358 -14.61 -7.32 1.86
CA PRO A 358 -14.86 -7.20 0.42
C PRO A 358 -13.58 -6.86 -0.33
N VAL A 359 -12.78 -5.95 0.23
CA VAL A 359 -11.42 -5.65 -0.21
C VAL A 359 -10.46 -5.90 0.95
N ARG A 360 -9.40 -6.68 0.69
CA ARG A 360 -8.47 -7.19 1.72
C ARG A 360 -7.04 -7.26 1.21
N TRP A 361 -6.09 -7.19 2.13
CA TRP A 361 -4.67 -7.39 1.88
C TRP A 361 -4.31 -8.87 2.05
N VAL A 362 -3.68 -9.48 1.05
CA VAL A 362 -3.28 -10.90 1.06
C VAL A 362 -1.77 -11.02 0.90
N LEU A 363 -1.11 -11.70 1.83
CA LEU A 363 0.33 -11.94 1.77
C LEU A 363 0.71 -12.82 0.57
N VAL A 364 1.70 -12.36 -0.19
CA VAL A 364 2.43 -13.08 -1.24
C VAL A 364 3.89 -13.14 -0.78
N GLU A 365 4.38 -14.36 -0.57
CA GLU A 365 5.80 -14.60 -0.26
C GLU A 365 6.57 -14.90 -1.54
N GLU A 366 7.90 -14.89 -1.45
CA GLU A 366 8.77 -15.16 -2.59
C GLU A 366 8.40 -16.44 -3.34
N GLY A 367 8.29 -16.33 -4.66
CA GLY A 367 7.97 -17.46 -5.55
C GLY A 367 6.48 -17.82 -5.61
N GLN A 368 5.61 -17.21 -4.80
CA GLN A 368 4.17 -17.47 -4.86
C GLN A 368 3.50 -16.66 -5.97
N LYS A 369 2.45 -17.25 -6.56
CA LYS A 369 1.62 -16.56 -7.56
C LYS A 369 0.76 -15.48 -6.88
N ILE A 370 0.60 -14.34 -7.56
CA ILE A 370 -0.40 -13.33 -7.19
C ILE A 370 -1.80 -13.99 -7.18
N PRO A 371 -2.63 -13.76 -6.14
CA PRO A 371 -4.00 -14.31 -6.08
C PRO A 371 -4.83 -13.94 -7.31
N ASP A 372 -5.68 -14.86 -7.77
CA ASP A 372 -6.49 -14.65 -8.97
C ASP A 372 -7.54 -13.53 -8.80
N ASP A 373 -7.90 -13.20 -7.56
CA ASP A 373 -8.79 -12.09 -7.22
C ASP A 373 -8.05 -10.80 -6.81
N ALA A 374 -6.77 -10.67 -7.19
CA ALA A 374 -6.03 -9.42 -7.02
C ALA A 374 -6.69 -8.29 -7.81
N LEU A 375 -6.92 -7.17 -7.14
CA LEU A 375 -7.58 -6.01 -7.71
C LEU A 375 -6.60 -5.26 -8.62
N GLN A 376 -6.88 -5.20 -9.91
CA GLN A 376 -6.09 -4.38 -10.83
C GLN A 376 -6.31 -2.90 -10.51
N THR A 377 -5.25 -2.23 -10.05
CA THR A 377 -5.29 -0.82 -9.65
C THR A 377 -4.46 0.07 -10.57
N GLY A 378 -4.01 -0.44 -11.71
CA GLY A 378 -3.23 0.32 -12.68
C GLY A 378 -2.95 -0.46 -13.95
N VAL A 379 -2.26 0.20 -14.86
CA VAL A 379 -1.81 -0.36 -16.13
C VAL A 379 -0.50 0.31 -16.53
N GLU A 380 0.52 -0.48 -16.83
CA GLU A 380 1.76 0.02 -17.43
C GLU A 380 1.48 0.63 -18.80
N ALA A 381 2.39 1.48 -19.30
CA ALA A 381 2.26 2.05 -20.64
C ALA A 381 2.21 0.98 -21.77
N THR A 382 2.67 -0.24 -21.48
CA THR A 382 2.59 -1.43 -22.35
C THR A 382 1.21 -2.09 -22.38
N GLY A 383 0.27 -1.66 -21.54
CA GLY A 383 -1.05 -2.30 -21.36
C GLY A 383 -1.05 -3.45 -20.35
N GLU A 384 0.04 -3.65 -19.62
CA GLU A 384 0.18 -4.75 -18.65
C GLU A 384 -0.41 -4.35 -17.28
N PRO A 385 -1.18 -5.24 -16.62
CA PRO A 385 -1.88 -4.87 -15.39
C PRO A 385 -0.91 -4.65 -14.23
N LEU A 386 -1.20 -3.62 -13.44
CA LEU A 386 -0.52 -3.33 -12.17
C LEU A 386 -1.49 -3.51 -11.01
N TYR A 387 -0.95 -3.99 -9.89
CA TYR A 387 -1.69 -4.25 -8.65
C TYR A 387 -1.06 -3.47 -7.50
N SER A 388 -1.89 -2.97 -6.59
CA SER A 388 -1.43 -2.28 -5.39
C SER A 388 -0.86 -3.29 -4.41
N THR A 389 0.32 -2.99 -3.89
CA THR A 389 0.97 -3.77 -2.84
C THR A 389 1.24 -2.92 -1.63
N ARG A 390 1.48 -3.57 -0.49
CA ARG A 390 2.06 -2.93 0.69
C ARG A 390 3.12 -3.79 1.34
N VAL A 391 4.12 -3.14 1.92
CA VAL A 391 5.31 -3.77 2.48
C VAL A 391 5.75 -3.02 3.71
N TRP A 392 6.20 -3.75 4.73
CA TRP A 392 6.90 -3.14 5.85
C TRP A 392 8.24 -2.55 5.40
N TRP A 393 8.43 -1.25 5.56
CA TRP A 393 9.66 -0.56 5.20
C TRP A 393 9.96 0.58 6.18
N LYS A 394 11.18 0.65 6.71
CA LYS A 394 11.69 1.76 7.55
C LYS A 394 10.75 2.23 8.68
N GLY A 395 10.04 1.30 9.32
CA GLY A 395 9.16 1.58 10.45
C GLY A 395 7.70 1.82 10.08
N GLY A 396 7.38 1.89 8.79
CA GLY A 396 6.02 2.05 8.26
C GLY A 396 5.58 0.88 7.39
N LEU A 397 4.30 0.88 7.04
CA LEU A 397 3.71 0.00 6.04
C LEU A 397 3.42 0.83 4.79
N HIS A 398 4.30 0.73 3.79
CA HIS A 398 4.28 1.56 2.60
C HIS A 398 3.62 0.86 1.43
N LEU A 399 2.96 1.64 0.60
CA LEU A 399 2.32 1.18 -0.62
C LEU A 399 3.30 1.17 -1.81
N GLY A 400 2.97 0.31 -2.77
CA GLY A 400 3.70 0.17 -4.00
C GLY A 400 2.87 -0.49 -5.09
N LYS A 401 3.58 -0.99 -6.09
CA LYS A 401 3.03 -1.69 -7.24
C LYS A 401 3.69 -3.04 -7.40
N VAL A 402 2.95 -4.00 -7.94
CA VAL A 402 3.51 -5.24 -8.48
C VAL A 402 2.86 -5.52 -9.82
N ARG A 403 3.61 -6.24 -10.64
CA ARG A 403 3.11 -6.78 -11.89
C ARG A 403 2.98 -8.29 -11.77
N ALA A 404 1.83 -8.83 -12.15
CA ALA A 404 1.68 -10.28 -12.25
C ALA A 404 2.70 -10.84 -13.26
N PRO A 405 3.26 -12.03 -13.00
CA PRO A 405 4.11 -12.70 -13.96
C PRO A 405 3.24 -12.92 -15.19
N GLY A 406 3.55 -12.20 -16.28
CA GLY A 406 2.84 -12.39 -17.53
C GLY A 406 3.04 -13.84 -17.95
N ILE A 407 1.98 -14.47 -18.45
CA ILE A 407 2.19 -15.54 -19.43
C ILE A 407 3.07 -14.90 -20.50
N PRO A 408 4.25 -15.44 -20.80
CA PRO A 408 5.13 -14.87 -21.82
C PRO A 408 4.28 -14.61 -23.06
N ARG A 409 4.07 -13.33 -23.42
CA ARG A 409 3.38 -13.00 -24.67
C ARG A 409 4.36 -13.34 -25.78
N VAL A 410 4.40 -14.62 -26.15
CA VAL A 410 4.94 -15.04 -27.44
C VAL A 410 4.02 -14.38 -28.46
N ARG A 411 4.46 -13.26 -29.06
CA ARG A 411 3.72 -12.70 -30.18
C ARG A 411 3.68 -13.78 -31.26
N PRO A 412 2.51 -14.13 -31.80
CA PRO A 412 2.44 -15.04 -32.94
C PRO A 412 3.27 -14.43 -34.08
N GLY A 413 4.44 -15.01 -34.38
CA GLY A 413 5.37 -14.52 -35.40
C GLY A 413 6.75 -14.09 -34.88
N ASP A 414 6.92 -13.84 -33.58
CA ASP A 414 8.26 -13.65 -33.01
C ASP A 414 8.92 -15.02 -32.89
N SER A 415 9.80 -15.36 -33.84
CA SER A 415 10.61 -16.57 -33.79
C SER A 415 11.30 -16.62 -32.43
N ALA A 416 11.05 -17.67 -31.65
CA ALA A 416 11.46 -17.86 -30.26
C ALA A 416 12.98 -17.82 -29.96
N ASN A 417 13.80 -17.36 -30.91
CA ASN A 417 15.25 -17.52 -30.91
C ASN A 417 16.05 -16.22 -31.08
N ARG A 418 15.43 -15.04 -31.00
CA ARG A 418 16.18 -13.78 -30.90
C ARG A 418 16.03 -13.18 -29.50
N PRO A 419 16.95 -13.46 -28.56
CA PRO A 419 17.01 -12.71 -27.32
C PRO A 419 17.25 -11.24 -27.67
N CYS A 420 16.31 -10.35 -27.35
CA CYS A 420 16.50 -8.91 -27.48
C CYS A 420 17.51 -8.45 -26.42
N PRO A 421 18.76 -8.07 -26.76
CA PRO A 421 19.80 -7.82 -25.78
C PRO A 421 19.59 -6.52 -24.97
N PHE A 422 18.65 -5.65 -25.35
CA PHE A 422 18.44 -4.34 -24.71
C PHE A 422 17.17 -4.20 -23.86
N ARG A 423 16.39 -5.27 -23.68
CA ARG A 423 15.11 -5.23 -22.92
C ARG A 423 15.21 -5.68 -21.46
N LEU A 424 16.42 -5.94 -20.96
CA LEU A 424 16.64 -6.86 -19.83
C LEU A 424 16.94 -6.22 -18.46
N GLN A 425 17.18 -4.92 -18.34
CA GLN A 425 17.57 -4.33 -17.04
C GLN A 425 16.52 -3.39 -16.42
N ALA A 426 15.88 -2.51 -17.19
CA ALA A 426 14.96 -1.53 -16.59
C ALA A 426 13.54 -2.05 -16.34
N ALA A 427 13.06 -3.06 -17.07
CA ALA A 427 11.68 -3.56 -16.94
C ALA A 427 11.52 -4.84 -16.08
N ASN A 428 12.64 -5.50 -15.74
CA ASN A 428 12.59 -6.80 -15.07
C ASN A 428 12.45 -6.74 -13.55
N HIS A 429 12.63 -5.56 -12.94
CA HIS A 429 12.75 -5.45 -11.48
C HIS A 429 11.40 -5.58 -10.72
N ILE A 430 10.26 -5.57 -11.42
CA ILE A 430 8.92 -5.73 -10.81
C ILE A 430 8.24 -7.08 -11.10
N HIS A 431 8.92 -8.01 -11.76
CA HIS A 431 8.35 -9.34 -12.04
C HIS A 431 8.35 -10.20 -10.78
N ASN A 432 7.19 -10.33 -10.12
CA ASN A 432 7.04 -11.00 -8.81
C ASN A 432 7.72 -10.29 -7.63
N TYR A 433 8.12 -9.03 -7.80
CA TYR A 433 8.62 -8.20 -6.71
C TYR A 433 7.71 -6.98 -6.59
N ALA A 434 7.28 -6.67 -5.37
CA ALA A 434 6.68 -5.39 -5.10
C ALA A 434 7.75 -4.32 -5.22
N SER A 435 7.44 -3.24 -5.93
CA SER A 435 8.18 -2.00 -5.97
C SER A 435 7.45 -0.97 -5.11
N ILE A 436 8.12 -0.41 -4.11
CA ILE A 436 7.58 0.63 -3.23
C ILE A 436 8.38 1.92 -3.42
N SER A 437 7.70 3.07 -3.42
CA SER A 437 8.38 4.37 -3.44
C SER A 437 8.64 4.84 -2.01
N TRP A 438 9.91 5.14 -1.70
CA TRP A 438 10.30 5.65 -0.38
C TRP A 438 11.60 6.45 -0.48
N ASP A 439 11.59 7.65 0.11
CA ASP A 439 12.75 8.54 0.19
C ASP A 439 13.38 8.80 -1.20
N SER A 440 12.53 9.21 -2.15
CA SER A 440 12.91 9.48 -3.55
C SER A 440 13.37 8.27 -4.37
N GLN A 441 13.39 7.06 -3.79
CA GLN A 441 13.87 5.84 -4.43
C GLN A 441 12.77 4.78 -4.58
N GLU A 442 12.92 3.93 -5.58
CA GLU A 442 12.09 2.74 -5.79
C GLU A 442 12.80 1.52 -5.19
N HIS A 443 12.20 0.91 -4.16
CA HIS A 443 12.75 -0.26 -3.48
C HIS A 443 11.97 -1.51 -3.88
N THR A 444 12.66 -2.63 -4.12
CA THR A 444 12.02 -3.89 -4.48
C THR A 444 12.08 -4.91 -3.35
N THR A 445 11.03 -5.73 -3.22
CA THR A 445 10.96 -6.81 -2.23
C THR A 445 10.14 -7.99 -2.75
N PRO A 446 10.59 -9.24 -2.49
CA PRO A 446 9.86 -10.43 -2.93
C PRO A 446 8.65 -10.77 -2.06
N THR A 447 8.55 -10.21 -0.85
CA THR A 447 7.47 -10.50 0.09
C THR A 447 6.66 -9.25 0.36
N PHE A 448 5.36 -9.32 0.08
CA PHE A 448 4.44 -8.18 0.12
C PHE A 448 3.01 -8.63 0.36
N GLU A 449 2.13 -7.74 0.77
CA GLU A 449 0.69 -7.98 0.67
C GLU A 449 0.15 -7.32 -0.60
N VAL A 450 -0.76 -7.98 -1.31
CA VAL A 450 -1.44 -7.43 -2.50
C VAL A 450 -2.92 -7.20 -2.19
N LEU A 451 -3.48 -6.13 -2.76
CA LEU A 451 -4.88 -5.80 -2.58
C LEU A 451 -5.75 -6.74 -3.43
N CYS A 452 -6.68 -7.43 -2.79
CA CYS A 452 -7.59 -8.40 -3.41
C CYS A 452 -9.05 -8.04 -3.11
N GLY A 453 -9.94 -8.37 -4.04
CA GLY A 453 -11.37 -8.22 -3.86
C GLY A 453 -12.11 -7.87 -5.14
N PRO A 454 -13.45 -7.98 -5.16
CA PRO A 454 -14.26 -7.59 -6.30
C PRO A 454 -14.16 -6.08 -6.55
N PRO A 455 -13.93 -5.62 -7.81
CA PRO A 455 -13.86 -4.20 -8.13
C PRO A 455 -15.16 -3.46 -7.88
N ALA A 456 -16.31 -4.15 -7.81
CA ALA A 456 -17.61 -3.53 -7.51
C ALA A 456 -17.71 -2.89 -6.11
N HIS A 457 -16.78 -3.22 -5.20
CA HIS A 457 -16.76 -2.69 -3.83
C HIS A 457 -15.87 -1.45 -3.67
N VAL A 458 -15.24 -0.99 -4.74
CA VAL A 458 -14.35 0.18 -4.72
C VAL A 458 -14.54 1.04 -5.97
N GLN A 459 -14.19 2.31 -5.84
CA GLN A 459 -14.19 3.26 -6.93
C GLN A 459 -13.04 4.24 -6.76
N TRP A 460 -12.65 4.87 -7.86
CA TRP A 460 -11.64 5.92 -7.83
C TRP A 460 -12.30 7.28 -7.59
N LEU A 461 -11.88 7.97 -6.55
CA LEU A 461 -12.23 9.36 -6.26
C LEU A 461 -11.13 10.26 -6.82
N GLU A 462 -11.48 11.13 -7.77
CA GLU A 462 -10.53 12.07 -8.36
C GLU A 462 -10.23 13.23 -7.42
N ILE A 463 -8.93 13.49 -7.20
CA ILE A 463 -8.42 14.56 -6.35
C ILE A 463 -7.75 15.61 -7.25
N PRO A 464 -8.37 16.80 -7.39
CA PRO A 464 -7.81 17.89 -8.18
C PRO A 464 -6.47 18.38 -7.62
N HIS A 465 -5.69 19.04 -8.48
CA HIS A 465 -4.45 19.71 -8.08
C HIS A 465 -4.71 20.69 -6.92
N GLY A 466 -3.86 20.64 -5.88
CA GLY A 466 -3.94 21.51 -4.71
C GLY A 466 -4.97 21.08 -3.65
N VAL A 467 -5.78 20.06 -3.91
CA VAL A 467 -6.71 19.50 -2.93
C VAL A 467 -5.99 18.45 -2.07
N ARG A 468 -6.00 18.65 -0.75
CA ARG A 468 -5.34 17.76 0.20
C ARG A 468 -6.22 16.57 0.59
N ALA A 469 -5.62 15.38 0.67
CA ALA A 469 -6.21 14.13 1.15
C ALA A 469 -6.55 14.18 2.65
N THR A 470 -7.53 14.99 3.02
CA THR A 470 -7.92 15.24 4.41
C THR A 470 -9.15 14.45 4.82
N SER A 471 -9.34 14.29 6.12
CA SER A 471 -10.53 13.69 6.70
C SER A 471 -11.86 14.33 6.24
N ALA A 472 -11.83 15.59 5.79
CA ALA A 472 -13.01 16.29 5.26
C ALA A 472 -13.49 15.70 3.92
N LEU A 473 -12.56 15.28 3.03
CA LEU A 473 -12.91 14.59 1.79
C LEU A 473 -13.58 13.24 2.04
N PHE A 474 -13.28 12.64 3.19
CA PHE A 474 -13.75 11.32 3.59
C PHE A 474 -15.01 11.37 4.45
N HIS A 475 -15.73 12.50 4.48
CA HIS A 475 -17.03 12.56 5.14
C HIS A 475 -18.04 11.62 4.47
N ASP A 476 -18.04 11.61 3.14
CA ASP A 476 -18.98 10.84 2.30
C ASP A 476 -18.31 9.60 1.67
N PHE A 477 -17.00 9.44 1.84
CA PHE A 477 -16.25 8.32 1.27
C PHE A 477 -15.36 7.70 2.32
N THR A 478 -15.26 6.37 2.32
CA THR A 478 -14.27 5.66 3.14
C THR A 478 -13.08 5.33 2.25
N ALA A 479 -11.94 5.97 2.47
CA ALA A 479 -10.71 5.65 1.74
C ALA A 479 -10.22 4.24 2.08
N VAL A 480 -9.65 3.56 1.09
CA VAL A 480 -8.94 2.30 1.30
C VAL A 480 -7.56 2.61 1.87
N GLU A 481 -7.36 2.25 3.14
CA GLU A 481 -6.08 2.41 3.80
C GLU A 481 -5.06 1.42 3.23
N GLY A 482 -3.92 1.97 2.80
CA GLY A 482 -2.76 1.20 2.35
C GLY A 482 -1.80 0.84 3.45
N GLY A 483 -1.73 1.66 4.50
CA GLY A 483 -0.86 1.46 5.64
C GLY A 483 -0.64 2.76 6.38
N ARG A 484 0.49 2.83 7.08
CA ARG A 484 0.87 3.97 7.91
C ARG A 484 2.36 4.22 7.83
N GLU A 485 2.72 5.49 7.84
CA GLU A 485 4.10 5.94 8.03
C GLU A 485 4.62 5.52 9.42
N ALA A 486 5.93 5.61 9.64
CA ALA A 486 6.53 5.32 10.95
C ALA A 486 5.96 6.22 12.09
N THR A 487 5.49 7.41 11.73
CA THR A 487 4.84 8.36 12.65
C THR A 487 3.43 7.93 13.06
N GLY A 488 2.80 7.01 12.31
CA GLY A 488 1.39 6.65 12.43
C GLY A 488 0.45 7.36 11.46
N THR A 489 0.98 8.30 10.65
CA THR A 489 0.22 8.99 9.60
C THR A 489 -0.35 7.99 8.61
N PHE A 490 -1.63 8.12 8.26
CA PHE A 490 -2.28 7.25 7.29
C PHE A 490 -1.70 7.41 5.90
N ILE A 491 -1.66 6.29 5.19
CA ILE A 491 -1.34 6.23 3.78
C ILE A 491 -2.53 5.60 3.06
N PHE A 492 -3.02 6.28 2.03
CA PHE A 492 -4.14 5.81 1.20
C PHE A 492 -3.65 5.22 -0.11
N VAL A 493 -4.40 4.25 -0.63
CA VAL A 493 -4.18 3.71 -1.98
C VAL A 493 -4.48 4.78 -3.00
N ALA A 494 -3.45 5.18 -3.74
CA ALA A 494 -3.54 6.22 -4.75
C ALA A 494 -3.19 5.68 -6.14
N GLN A 495 -3.61 6.40 -7.18
CA GLN A 495 -3.24 6.15 -8.57
C GLN A 495 -2.92 7.48 -9.25
N GLY A 496 -1.84 7.50 -10.02
CA GLY A 496 -1.43 8.65 -10.83
C GLY A 496 -1.17 8.25 -12.28
N GLU A 497 -1.49 9.15 -13.21
CA GLU A 497 -1.14 9.01 -14.62
C GLU A 497 0.29 9.55 -14.83
N TYR A 498 1.19 8.72 -15.35
CA TYR A 498 2.58 9.11 -15.59
C TYR A 498 3.24 8.30 -16.69
N GLY A 499 4.22 8.88 -17.37
CA GLY A 499 4.99 8.21 -18.41
C GLY A 499 5.98 9.14 -19.13
N LEU A 500 6.96 8.55 -19.80
CA LEU A 500 7.96 9.26 -20.60
C LEU A 500 7.78 8.94 -22.10
N GLY A 501 8.10 9.90 -22.96
CA GLY A 501 8.12 9.69 -24.42
C GLY A 501 6.74 9.41 -25.05
N GLY A 502 5.67 9.96 -24.48
CA GLY A 502 4.29 9.80 -24.99
C GLY A 502 3.62 8.46 -24.64
N ALA A 503 4.33 7.55 -23.97
CA ALA A 503 3.77 6.30 -23.47
C ALA A 503 3.34 6.49 -22.01
N VAL A 504 2.03 6.64 -21.79
CA VAL A 504 1.47 6.97 -20.48
C VAL A 504 0.81 5.74 -19.85
N GLY A 505 1.06 5.52 -18.55
CA GLY A 505 0.45 4.46 -17.75
C GLY A 505 -0.28 5.02 -16.52
N LEU A 506 -1.14 4.19 -15.94
CA LEU A 506 -1.77 4.45 -14.64
C LEU A 506 -1.02 3.65 -13.57
N HIS A 507 -0.26 4.35 -12.75
CA HIS A 507 0.59 3.73 -11.75
C HIS A 507 -0.06 3.80 -10.36
N PRO A 508 -0.22 2.66 -9.67
CA PRO A 508 -0.62 2.69 -8.27
C PRO A 508 0.55 3.18 -7.41
N GLY A 509 0.21 3.87 -6.33
CA GLY A 509 1.15 4.44 -5.39
C GLY A 509 0.45 4.83 -4.10
N LYS A 510 0.94 5.88 -3.47
CA LYS A 510 0.56 6.26 -2.11
C LYS A 510 0.21 7.74 -2.01
N ALA A 511 -0.73 8.10 -1.16
CA ALA A 511 -0.95 9.48 -0.74
C ALA A 511 -1.09 9.52 0.77
N SER A 512 -0.29 10.32 1.46
CA SER A 512 -0.40 10.45 2.91
C SER A 512 -1.59 11.33 3.28
N ALA A 513 -2.16 11.10 4.46
CA ALA A 513 -3.19 11.98 4.97
C ALA A 513 -2.67 13.41 5.15
N GLY A 514 -3.31 14.36 4.48
CA GLY A 514 -2.93 15.77 4.45
C GLY A 514 -2.12 16.20 3.23
N ASP A 515 -1.64 15.27 2.42
CA ASP A 515 -0.87 15.59 1.20
C ASP A 515 -1.79 15.98 0.03
N ASP A 516 -1.27 16.82 -0.86
CA ASP A 516 -1.94 17.30 -2.08
C ASP A 516 -1.47 16.58 -3.35
N HIS A 517 -0.75 15.46 -3.20
CA HIS A 517 -0.18 14.66 -4.29
C HIS A 517 -0.17 13.17 -3.96
N ALA A 518 -0.02 12.36 -5.00
CA ALA A 518 0.34 10.96 -4.86
C ALA A 518 1.82 10.75 -5.20
N CYS A 519 2.49 9.88 -4.45
CA CYS A 519 3.82 9.38 -4.78
C CYS A 519 3.70 8.03 -5.49
N ILE A 520 4.34 7.89 -6.65
CA ILE A 520 4.41 6.64 -7.41
C ILE A 520 5.88 6.24 -7.64
N GLY A 521 6.15 4.94 -7.68
CA GLY A 521 7.45 4.44 -8.16
C GLY A 521 7.49 4.44 -9.68
N TYR A 522 8.53 5.02 -10.28
CA TYR A 522 8.77 4.97 -11.72
C TYR A 522 10.26 5.11 -12.04
N GLY A 523 10.77 4.19 -12.86
CA GLY A 523 12.13 4.29 -13.42
C GLY A 523 13.24 4.25 -12.36
N GLY A 524 13.02 3.60 -11.22
CA GLY A 524 13.97 3.56 -10.11
C GLY A 524 13.81 4.69 -9.09
N GLY A 525 12.94 5.67 -9.35
CA GLY A 525 12.71 6.82 -8.48
C GLY A 525 11.27 6.94 -7.98
N GLU A 526 11.04 7.91 -7.12
CA GLU A 526 9.71 8.36 -6.70
C GLU A 526 9.30 9.60 -7.48
N VAL A 527 8.05 9.63 -7.95
CA VAL A 527 7.48 10.76 -8.68
C VAL A 527 6.22 11.24 -7.98
N TRP A 528 6.08 12.56 -7.84
CA TRP A 528 4.89 13.20 -7.28
C TRP A 528 3.92 13.59 -8.40
N ILE A 529 2.68 13.13 -8.29
CA ILE A 529 1.65 13.28 -9.32
C ILE A 529 0.48 14.13 -8.82
N ARG A 530 0.06 15.06 -9.67
CA ARG A 530 -1.13 15.90 -9.52
C ARG A 530 -1.75 16.14 -10.92
N PRO A 531 -3.07 16.03 -11.12
CA PRO A 531 -4.06 15.47 -10.18
C PRO A 531 -3.82 13.97 -9.97
N PHE A 532 -4.47 13.40 -8.96
CA PHE A 532 -4.38 11.96 -8.66
C PHE A 532 -5.73 11.40 -8.26
N ARG A 533 -5.82 10.09 -8.07
CA ARG A 533 -7.05 9.41 -7.63
C ARG A 533 -6.80 8.64 -6.34
N LEU A 534 -7.78 8.65 -5.44
CA LEU A 534 -7.80 7.81 -4.24
C LEU A 534 -8.77 6.66 -4.43
N LEU A 535 -8.37 5.46 -4.00
CA LEU A 535 -9.28 4.32 -3.96
C LEU A 535 -10.18 4.46 -2.74
N VAL A 536 -11.50 4.47 -2.95
CA VAL A 536 -12.50 4.55 -1.88
C VAL A 536 -13.47 3.38 -1.98
N TYR A 537 -14.02 2.94 -0.86
CA TYR A 537 -15.11 1.95 -0.86
C TYR A 537 -16.34 2.53 -1.54
N THR A 538 -17.02 1.73 -2.38
CA THR A 538 -18.34 2.10 -2.89
C THR A 538 -19.32 2.13 -1.74
N GLN A 539 -20.02 3.24 -1.57
CA GLN A 539 -21.17 3.22 -0.68
C GLN A 539 -22.26 2.38 -1.36
N PRO A 540 -22.88 1.41 -0.65
CA PRO A 540 -24.12 0.86 -1.14
C PRO A 540 -25.06 2.05 -1.31
N SER A 541 -25.56 2.27 -2.54
CA SER A 541 -26.63 3.24 -2.76
C SER A 541 -27.71 2.93 -1.73
N MET A 542 -27.98 3.86 -0.80
CA MET A 542 -29.11 3.73 0.10
C MET A 542 -30.37 3.86 -0.75
N GLY A 543 -30.79 2.75 -1.35
CA GLY A 543 -32.00 2.61 -2.14
C GLY A 543 -33.23 2.42 -1.26
#